data_AF-A0AAQ3UM86-F1
#
_entry.id   AF-A0AAQ3UM86-F1
#
_cell.length_a   1.000
_cell.length_b   1.000
_cell.length_c   1.000
_cell.angle_alpha   90.00
_cell.angle_beta   90.00
_cell.angle_gamma   90.00
#
_symmetry.space_group_name_H-M   'P 1'
#
loop_
_entity.id
_entity.type
_entity.pdbx_description
1 polymer ?
#
loop_
_entity_poly.entity_id
_entity_poly.type
_entity_poly.pdbx_seq_one_letter_code
_entity_poly.pdbx_strand_id
1 'polypeptide(L)'
;MQYVQTFIHLPQYAPGDVADEPSRAARLLQGFDPTLQTHLGHRYQSFTDLVDTALDIEHRLRVANEDQRRKRQASTTPAGSS
;
A
#
# COMPACT_ATOMS: atom_id res chain seq x y z
N MET A 1 -12.92 -6.83 2.25
CA MET A 1 -13.83 -5.66 2.30
C MET A 1 -14.02 -5.03 3.69
N GLN A 2 -13.69 -5.69 4.81
CA GLN A 2 -13.90 -5.13 6.16
C GLN A 2 -13.14 -3.80 6.42
N TYR A 3 -11.94 -3.65 5.87
CA TYR A 3 -11.10 -2.45 6.08
C TYR A 3 -11.69 -1.16 5.49
N VAL A 4 -12.39 -1.26 4.35
CA VAL A 4 -13.06 -0.12 3.70
C VAL A 4 -14.22 0.38 4.55
N GLN A 5 -15.00 -0.53 5.14
CA GLN A 5 -16.11 -0.18 6.02
C GLN A 5 -15.63 0.52 7.31
N THR A 6 -14.49 0.09 7.88
CA THR A 6 -13.90 0.76 9.05
C THR A 6 -13.50 2.20 8.71
N PHE A 7 -12.94 2.44 7.52
CA PHE A 7 -12.56 3.79 7.07
C PHE A 7 -13.75 4.71 6.79
N ILE A 8 -14.90 4.16 6.41
CA ILE A 8 -16.16 4.92 6.29
C ILE A 8 -16.68 5.36 7.67
N HIS A 9 -16.33 4.66 8.75
CA HIS A 9 -16.69 5.03 10.12
C HIS A 9 -15.71 5.99 10.82
N LEU A 10 -14.48 6.16 10.30
CA LEU A 10 -13.50 7.12 10.83
C LEU A 10 -13.95 8.61 10.86
N PRO A 11 -14.83 9.12 9.98
CA PRO A 11 -15.35 10.49 10.07
C PRO A 11 -16.08 10.77 11.37
N GLN A 12 -16.58 9.74 12.05
CA GLN A 12 -17.23 9.87 13.34
C GLN A 12 -16.24 10.27 14.47
N TYR A 13 -14.94 10.00 14.27
CA TYR A 13 -13.89 10.26 15.26
C TYR A 13 -12.97 11.44 14.89
N ALA A 14 -12.97 11.88 13.62
CA ALA A 14 -12.21 13.05 13.16
C ALA A 14 -13.00 13.86 12.10
N PRO A 15 -14.18 14.41 12.44
CA PRO A 15 -15.10 15.02 11.48
C PRO A 15 -14.53 16.24 10.75
N GLY A 16 -13.51 16.92 11.28
CA GLY A 16 -12.89 18.07 10.61
C GLY A 16 -11.83 17.71 9.56
N ASP A 17 -11.32 16.49 9.61
CA ASP A 17 -10.07 16.10 8.92
C ASP A 17 -10.32 15.11 7.77
N VAL A 18 -11.44 14.38 7.88
CA VAL A 18 -11.93 13.36 6.95
C VAL A 18 -13.40 13.60 6.58
N ALA A 19 -13.90 14.83 6.63
CA ALA A 19 -15.27 15.16 6.23
C ALA A 19 -15.55 14.73 4.79
N ASP A 20 -14.68 15.16 3.87
CA ASP A 20 -14.82 14.98 2.44
C ASP A 20 -13.93 13.86 1.90
N GLU A 21 -14.39 13.22 0.83
CA GLU A 21 -13.65 12.17 0.12
C GLU A 21 -12.23 12.60 -0.31
N PRO A 22 -11.99 13.81 -0.90
CA PRO A 22 -10.64 14.26 -1.21
C PRO A 22 -9.74 14.40 0.03
N SER A 23 -10.27 14.84 1.16
CA SER A 23 -9.51 14.97 2.40
C SER A 23 -9.12 13.59 2.97
N ARG A 24 -10.03 12.61 2.89
CA ARG A 24 -9.75 11.21 3.25
C ARG A 24 -8.66 10.60 2.37
N ALA A 25 -8.74 10.80 1.06
CA ALA A 25 -7.73 10.31 0.12
C ALA A 25 -6.36 10.95 0.40
N ALA A 26 -6.30 12.26 0.60
CA ALA A 26 -5.07 12.98 0.90
C ALA A 26 -4.42 12.52 2.21
N ARG A 27 -5.21 12.35 3.29
CA ARG A 27 -4.73 11.84 4.57
C ARG A 27 -4.22 10.41 4.49
N LEU A 28 -4.92 9.55 3.75
CA LEU A 28 -4.51 8.18 3.55
C LEU A 28 -3.21 8.10 2.75
N LEU A 29 -3.07 8.89 1.68
CA LEU A 29 -1.83 9.00 0.90
C LEU A 29 -0.66 9.49 1.76
N GLN A 30 -0.87 10.50 2.61
CA GLN A 30 0.17 11.01 3.50
C GLN A 30 0.68 9.95 4.48
N GLY A 31 -0.17 8.99 4.86
CA GLY A 31 0.19 7.88 5.75
C GLY A 31 0.91 6.72 5.07
N PHE A 32 0.94 6.66 3.74
CA PHE A 32 1.61 5.58 3.02
C PHE A 32 3.13 5.76 2.95
N ASP A 33 3.84 4.65 2.75
CA ASP A 33 5.28 4.69 2.47
C ASP A 33 5.57 5.50 1.19
N PRO A 34 6.65 6.31 1.12
CA PRO A 34 7.00 7.10 -0.07
C PRO A 34 7.09 6.28 -1.36
N THR A 35 7.46 5.00 -1.26
CA THR A 35 7.49 4.08 -2.40
C THR A 35 6.07 3.84 -2.92
N LEU A 36 5.14 3.56 -2.02
CA LEU A 36 3.73 3.34 -2.33
C LEU A 36 3.07 4.63 -2.84
N GLN A 37 3.36 5.78 -2.22
CA GLN A 37 2.89 7.10 -2.67
C GLN A 37 3.32 7.40 -4.12
N THR A 38 4.57 7.08 -4.48
CA THR A 38 5.07 7.27 -5.85
C THR A 38 4.29 6.43 -6.86
N HIS A 39 3.88 5.22 -6.48
CA HIS A 39 3.08 4.36 -7.35
C HIS A 39 1.59 4.76 -7.40
N LEU A 40 1.06 5.37 -6.33
CA LEU A 40 -0.34 5.78 -6.19
C LEU A 40 -0.64 7.18 -6.71
N GLY A 41 0.38 8.02 -6.89
CA GLY A 41 0.26 9.49 -7.00
C GLY A 41 -0.76 10.02 -8.01
N HIS A 42 -1.07 9.30 -9.11
CA HIS A 42 -1.99 9.76 -10.15
C HIS A 42 -3.06 8.74 -10.56
N ARG A 43 -3.27 7.66 -9.79
CA ARG A 43 -3.98 6.48 -10.29
C ARG A 43 -5.12 6.04 -9.39
N TYR A 44 -6.01 6.99 -9.07
CA TYR A 44 -7.26 6.65 -8.38
C TYR A 44 -8.39 7.57 -8.81
N GLN A 45 -9.57 6.99 -9.05
CA GLN A 45 -10.78 7.72 -9.46
C GLN A 45 -11.74 7.99 -8.30
N SER A 46 -11.62 7.23 -7.21
CA SER A 46 -12.43 7.34 -6.00
C SER A 46 -11.65 6.82 -4.80
N PHE A 47 -12.09 7.13 -3.59
CA PHE A 47 -11.41 6.65 -2.38
C PHE A 47 -11.31 5.12 -2.30
N THR A 48 -12.35 4.39 -2.71
CA THR A 48 -12.32 2.93 -2.76
C THR A 48 -11.26 2.41 -3.73
N ASP A 49 -11.17 3.03 -4.92
CA ASP A 49 -10.19 2.70 -5.96
C ASP A 49 -8.75 2.95 -5.48
N LEU A 50 -8.54 4.00 -4.70
CA LEU A 50 -7.27 4.28 -4.04
C LEU A 50 -6.88 3.18 -3.04
N VAL A 51 -7.82 2.71 -2.23
CA VAL A 51 -7.57 1.63 -1.25
C VAL A 51 -7.28 0.31 -1.96
N ASP A 52 -8.09 -0.07 -2.95
CA ASP A 52 -7.89 -1.32 -3.69
C ASP A 52 -6.56 -1.30 -4.47
N THR A 53 -6.23 -0.17 -5.10
CA THR A 53 -4.95 0.01 -5.80
C THR A 53 -3.76 -0.04 -4.84
N ALA A 54 -3.88 0.57 -3.65
CA ALA A 54 -2.83 0.52 -2.65
C ALA A 54 -2.57 -0.91 -2.16
N LEU A 55 -3.63 -1.68 -1.93
CA LEU A 55 -3.54 -3.09 -1.53
C LEU A 55 -2.89 -3.97 -2.61
N ASP A 56 -3.26 -3.79 -3.88
CA ASP A 56 -2.65 -4.52 -5.00
C ASP A 56 -1.15 -4.20 -5.13
N ILE A 57 -0.77 -2.92 -5.05
CA ILE A 57 0.64 -2.51 -5.14
C ILE A 57 1.43 -3.05 -3.95
N GLU A 58 0.91 -2.95 -2.73
CA GLU A 58 1.58 -3.45 -1.53
C GLU A 58 1.79 -4.97 -1.62
N HIS A 59 0.78 -5.70 -2.08
CA HIS A 59 0.89 -7.14 -2.30
C HIS A 59 1.95 -7.47 -3.36
N ARG A 60 1.99 -6.74 -4.48
CA ARG A 60 3.02 -6.93 -5.52
C ARG A 60 4.42 -6.63 -5.01
N LEU A 61 4.60 -5.53 -4.28
CA LEU A 61 5.89 -5.16 -3.68
C LEU A 61 6.36 -6.22 -2.69
N ARG A 62 5.44 -6.76 -1.88
CA ARG A 62 5.74 -7.85 -0.93
C ARG A 62 6.21 -9.11 -1.66
N VAL A 63 5.45 -9.56 -2.66
CA VAL A 63 5.81 -10.74 -3.47
C VAL A 63 7.14 -10.54 -4.18
N ALA A 64 7.38 -9.35 -4.76
CA ALA A 64 8.63 -9.03 -5.43
C ALA A 64 9.82 -9.04 -4.45
N ASN A 65 9.65 -8.49 -3.25
CA ASN A 65 10.69 -8.53 -2.21
C ASN A 65 10.97 -9.95 -1.72
N GLU A 66 9.94 -10.80 -1.58
CA GLU A 66 10.12 -12.21 -1.22
C GLU A 66 10.84 -12.99 -2.33
N ASP A 67 10.51 -12.76 -3.60
CA ASP A 67 11.20 -13.35 -4.74
C ASP A 67 12.67 -12.93 -4.82
N GLN A 68 12.94 -11.63 -4.61
CA GLN A 68 14.30 -11.08 -4.50
C GLN A 68 15.07 -11.71 -3.33
N ARG A 69 14.42 -11.89 -2.18
CA ARG A 69 15.05 -12.52 -1.02
C ARG A 69 15.40 -13.99 -1.28
N ARG A 70 14.50 -14.74 -1.93
CA ARG A 70 14.75 -16.13 -2.35
C ARG A 70 15.89 -16.23 -3.36
N LYS A 71 15.93 -15.33 -4.35
CA LYS A 71 17.02 -15.25 -5.34
C LYS A 71 18.36 -14.95 -4.69
N ARG A 72 18.41 -13.98 -3.76
CA ARG A 72 19.63 -13.64 -3.00
C ARG A 72 20.11 -14.83 -2.15
N GLN A 73 19.20 -15.54 -1.48
CA GLN A 73 19.54 -16.72 -0.69
C GLN A 73 20.03 -17.90 -1.56
N ALA A 74 19.43 -18.11 -2.73
CA ALA A 74 19.90 -19.11 -3.70
C ALA A 74 21.29 -18.75 -4.26
N SER A 75 21.56 -17.46 -4.50
CA SER A 75 22.87 -16.99 -5.00
C SER A 75 23.97 -16.96 -3.93
N THR A 76 23.63 -17.00 -2.64
CA THR A 76 24.60 -17.02 -1.53
C THR A 76 24.93 -18.43 -1.04
N THR A 77 24.61 -19.48 -1.79
CA THR A 77 25.22 -20.79 -1.53
C THR A 77 26.61 -20.79 -2.20
N PRO A 78 27.73 -20.62 -1.48
CA PRO A 78 29.03 -20.93 -2.06
C PRO A 78 28.99 -22.43 -2.37
N ALA A 79 29.02 -22.76 -3.66
CA ALA A 79 29.38 -24.09 -4.12
C ALA A 79 30.83 -24.35 -3.68
N GLY A 80 30.99 -24.85 -2.46
CA GLY A 80 32.20 -25.56 -2.06
C GLY A 80 32.12 -26.97 -2.65
N SER A 81 33.00 -27.25 -3.61
CA SER A 81 33.49 -28.56 -4.10
C SER A 81 34.24 -28.26 -5.42
N SER A 82 35.52 -28.52 -5.62
CA SER A 82 36.44 -29.52 -5.06
C SER A 82 37.88 -29.02 -5.07
#